data_AF-A0A6A6D860-F1
#
_entry.id   AF-A0A6A6D860-F1
#
_cell.length_a   1.000
_cell.length_b   1.000
_cell.length_c   1.000
_cell.angle_alpha   90.00
_cell.angle_beta   90.00
_cell.angle_gamma   90.00
#
_symmetry.space_group_name_H-M   'P 1'
#
loop_
_entity.id
_entity.type
_entity.pdbx_description
1 polymer ?
#
loop_
_entity_poly.entity_id
_entity_poly.type
_entity_poly.pdbx_seq_one_letter_code
_entity_poly.pdbx_strand_id
1 'polypeptide(L)' 'AKTQEHKEKLILERKQSAIDWGLYKDIPEEFKKYSEHVRSLQSDEKPNYVYLRRLFRNLFRRRSYEYDHVFDWTMLKF' A
#
# COMPACT_ATOMS: atom_id res chain seq x y z
N ALA A 1 -1.77 18.77 25.33
CA ALA A 1 -1.32 19.40 24.06
C ALA A 1 0.08 18.92 23.67
N LYS A 2 1.15 19.23 24.43
CA LYS A 2 2.55 18.86 24.10
C LYS A 2 2.82 17.36 23.83
N THR A 3 2.06 16.45 24.45
CA THR A 3 2.20 15.00 24.27
C THR A 3 1.63 14.48 22.95
N GLN A 4 0.62 15.15 22.38
CA GLN A 4 -0.02 14.71 21.14
C GLN A 4 0.82 15.10 19.91
N GLU A 5 1.30 16.35 19.85
CA GLU A 5 2.21 16.82 18.80
C GLU A 5 3.52 16.02 18.79
N HIS A 6 4.05 15.70 19.98
CA HIS A 6 5.23 14.85 20.10
C HIS A 6 4.99 13.44 19.54
N LYS A 7 3.85 12.83 19.86
CA LYS A 7 3.45 11.53 19.33
C LYS A 7 3.29 11.55 17.81
N GLU A 8 2.64 12.58 17.27
CA GLU A 8 2.46 12.75 15.82
C GLU A 8 3.79 12.89 15.09
N LYS A 9 4.72 13.67 15.66
CA LYS A 9 6.09 13.80 15.14
C LYS A 9 6.82 12.46 15.08
N LEU A 10 6.78 11.68 16.17
CA LEU A 10 7.40 10.34 16.21
C LEU A 10 6.77 9.39 15.17
N ILE A 11 5.46 9.46 14.96
CA ILE A 11 4.77 8.66 13.93
C ILE A 11 5.22 9.08 12.53
N LEU A 12 5.36 10.39 12.28
CA LEU A 12 5.82 10.92 10.99
C LEU A 12 7.25 10.45 10.69
N GLU A 13 8.17 10.62 11.63
CA GLU A 13 9.56 10.17 11.52
C GLU A 13 9.62 8.67 11.23
N ARG A 14 8.86 7.87 11.98
CA ARG A 14 8.80 6.42 11.79
C ARG A 14 8.27 6.02 10.41
N LYS A 15 7.26 6.73 9.89
CA LYS A 15 6.68 6.52 8.55
C LYS A 15 7.66 6.89 7.43
N GLN A 16 8.44 7.96 7.61
CA GLN A 16 9.44 8.39 6.62
C GLN A 16 10.55 7.35 6.47
N SER A 17 11.08 6.83 7.57
CA SER A 17 12.15 5.80 7.53
C SER A 17 11.65 4.37 7.32
N ALA A 18 10.33 4.15 7.20
CA ALA A 18 9.77 2.79 7.11
C ALA A 18 10.21 2.04 5.84
N ILE A 19 10.41 2.73 4.72
CA ILE A 19 10.88 2.12 3.47
C ILE A 19 12.29 1.54 3.67
N ASP A 20 13.18 2.34 4.26
CA ASP A 20 14.58 1.98 4.51
C ASP A 20 14.70 0.78 5.46
N TRP A 21 13.69 0.58 6.31
CA TRP A 21 13.64 -0.51 7.29
C TRP A 21 13.04 -1.80 6.72
N GLY A 22 12.81 -1.87 5.41
CA GLY A 22 12.37 -3.10 4.77
C GLY A 22 10.87 -3.40 4.94
N LEU A 23 10.02 -2.36 5.04
CA LEU A 23 8.55 -2.51 5.11
C LEU A 23 7.98 -3.46 4.04
N TYR A 24 8.64 -3.57 2.89
CA TYR A 24 8.20 -4.38 1.75
C TYR A 24 9.03 -5.67 1.54
N LYS A 25 9.87 -6.08 2.50
CA LYS A 25 10.83 -7.19 2.32
C LYS A 25 10.17 -8.52 1.96
N ASP A 26 9.00 -8.81 2.52
CA ASP A 26 8.27 -10.07 2.33
C ASP A 26 6.89 -9.88 1.70
N ILE A 27 6.68 -8.72 1.07
CA ILE A 27 5.42 -8.32 0.42
C ILE A 27 5.70 -8.15 -1.09
N PRO A 28 4.74 -8.45 -1.98
CA PRO A 28 4.94 -8.24 -3.42
C PRO A 28 5.42 -6.82 -3.76
N GLU A 29 6.36 -6.72 -4.69
CA GLU A 29 7.03 -5.46 -5.07
C GLU A 29 6.03 -4.40 -5.58
N GLU A 30 4.87 -4.81 -6.10
CA GLU A 30 3.79 -3.92 -6.51
C GLU A 30 3.32 -2.97 -5.39
N PHE A 31 3.38 -3.39 -4.12
CA PHE A 31 3.05 -2.53 -2.98
C PHE A 31 4.07 -1.42 -2.78
N LYS A 32 5.37 -1.73 -2.97
CA LYS A 32 6.44 -0.73 -2.95
C LYS A 32 6.26 0.27 -4.10
N LYS A 33 6.05 -0.23 -5.32
CA LYS A 33 5.82 0.60 -6.53
C LYS A 33 4.60 1.51 -6.40
N TYR A 34 3.52 1.00 -5.83
CA TYR A 34 2.33 1.80 -5.52
C TYR A 34 2.68 2.94 -4.57
N SER A 35 3.37 2.64 -3.47
CA SER A 35 3.70 3.64 -2.46
C SER A 35 4.71 4.67 -2.95
N GLU A 36 5.68 4.28 -3.78
CA GLU A 36 6.61 5.19 -4.43
C GLU A 36 5.88 6.13 -5.39
N HIS A 37 4.95 5.61 -6.20
CA HIS A 37 4.13 6.44 -7.08
C HIS A 37 3.32 7.47 -6.30
N VAL A 38 2.63 7.06 -5.23
CA VAL A 38 1.83 8.00 -4.42
C VAL A 38 2.71 9.07 -3.74
N ARG A 39 3.93 8.72 -3.31
CA ARG A 39 4.86 9.70 -2.72
C ARG A 39 5.48 10.65 -3.74
N SER A 40 5.58 10.27 -5.01
CA SER A 40 6.16 11.12 -6.06
C SER A 40 5.19 12.15 -6.63
N LEU A 41 3.88 11.99 -6.39
CA LEU A 41 2.86 12.91 -6.88
C LEU A 41 3.02 14.29 -6.24
N GLN A 42 2.84 15.32 -7.06
CA GLN A 42 2.68 16.70 -6.55
C GLN A 42 1.30 16.87 -5.89
N SER A 43 1.15 17.93 -5.07
CA SER A 43 -0.08 18.21 -4.31
C SER A 43 -1.34 18.24 -5.17
N ASP A 44 -1.24 18.80 -6.38
CA ASP A 44 -2.36 18.98 -7.31
C ASP A 44 -2.34 17.97 -8.47
N GLU A 45 -1.42 17.01 -8.43
CA GLU A 45 -1.29 16.00 -9.48
C GLU A 45 -2.31 14.87 -9.28
N LYS A 46 -3.03 14.54 -10.35
CA LYS A 46 -3.97 13.43 -10.33
C LYS A 46 -3.21 12.10 -10.44
N PRO A 47 -3.38 11.15 -9.49
CA PRO A 47 -2.77 9.83 -9.60
C PRO A 47 -3.16 9.10 -10.89
N ASN A 48 -2.24 8.34 -11.47
CA ASN A 48 -2.57 7.46 -12.60
C ASN A 48 -3.27 6.19 -12.10
N TYR A 49 -4.58 6.31 -11.85
CA TYR A 49 -5.40 5.20 -11.33
C TYR A 49 -5.40 3.96 -12.25
N VAL A 50 -5.24 4.14 -13.56
CA VAL A 50 -5.18 3.03 -14.53
C VAL A 50 -3.93 2.19 -14.29
N TYR A 51 -2.78 2.86 -14.14
CA TYR A 51 -1.51 2.22 -13.79
C TYR A 51 -1.58 1.51 -12.44
N LEU A 52 -2.08 2.19 -11.40
CA LEU A 52 -2.16 1.63 -10.05
C LEU A 52 -3.05 0.38 -10.00
N ARG A 53 -4.21 0.41 -10.65
CA ARG A 53 -5.08 -0.78 -10.76
C ARG A 53 -4.42 -1.89 -11.57
N ARG A 54 -3.62 -1.55 -12.59
CA ARG A 54 -2.91 -2.56 -13.41
C ARG A 54 -1.83 -3.28 -12.63
N LEU A 55 -1.11 -2.61 -11.73
CA LEU A 55 -0.11 -3.26 -10.85
C LEU A 55 -0.74 -4.44 -10.10
N PHE A 56 -1.81 -4.18 -9.34
CA PHE A 56 -2.44 -5.21 -8.52
C PHE A 56 -3.16 -6.27 -9.36
N ARG A 57 -3.82 -5.91 -10.48
CA ARG A 57 -4.42 -6.92 -11.38
C ARG A 57 -3.38 -7.87 -11.96
N ASN A 58 -2.21 -7.36 -12.36
CA ASN A 58 -1.13 -8.20 -12.86
C ASN A 58 -0.58 -9.13 -11.79
N LEU A 59 -0.43 -8.64 -10.55
CA LEU A 59 -0.03 -9.45 -9.41
C LEU A 59 -1.06 -10.56 -9.11
N PHE A 60 -2.34 -10.20 -9.06
CA PHE A 60 -3.45 -11.11 -8.81
C PHE A 60 -3.47 -12.26 -9.82
N ARG A 61 -3.35 -11.93 -11.12
CA ARG A 61 -3.25 -12.93 -12.18
C ARG A 61 -1.99 -13.79 -12.08
N ARG A 62 -0.84 -13.21 -11.71
CA ARG A 62 0.42 -13.95 -11.50
C ARG A 62 0.35 -14.95 -10.35
N ARG A 63 -0.52 -14.71 -9.37
CA ARG A 63 -0.81 -15.62 -8.27
C ARG A 63 -1.91 -16.63 -8.61
N SER A 64 -2.41 -16.62 -9.85
CA SER A 64 -3.48 -17.49 -10.34
C SER A 64 -4.78 -17.39 -9.53
N TYR A 65 -5.05 -16.22 -8.97
CA TYR A 65 -6.32 -15.97 -8.27
C TYR A 65 -7.45 -15.72 -9.27
N GLU A 66 -8.66 -16.15 -8.90
CA GLU A 66 -9.87 -15.95 -9.67
C GLU A 66 -10.63 -14.72 -9.16
N TYR A 67 -11.19 -13.93 -10.07
CA TYR A 67 -12.00 -12.77 -9.71
C TYR A 67 -13.44 -13.20 -9.47
N ASP A 68 -13.65 -13.95 -8.38
CA ASP A 68 -14.90 -14.61 -8.00
C ASP A 68 -15.70 -13.85 -6.92
N HIS A 69 -15.19 -12.70 -6.47
CA HIS A 69 -15.72 -11.92 -5.35
C HIS A 69 -15.75 -12.67 -4.01
N VAL A 70 -14.94 -13.72 -3.86
CA VAL A 70 -14.77 -14.45 -2.60
C VAL A 70 -13.60 -13.85 -1.83
N PHE A 71 -13.89 -13.32 -0.65
CA PHE A 71 -12.92 -12.74 0.28
C PHE A 71 -12.83 -13.58 1.56
N ASP A 72 -11.81 -13.31 2.39
CA ASP A 72 -11.59 -14.05 3.64
C ASP A 72 -12.84 -14.04 4.56
N TRP A 73 -13.59 -12.93 4.58
CA TRP A 73 -14.82 -12.81 5.37
C TRP A 73 -16.07 -13.40 4.70
N THR A 74 -16.04 -13.73 3.41
CA THR A 74 -17.18 -14.40 2.74
C THR A 74 -17.14 -15.91 2.91
N MET A 75 -15.98 -16.47 3.28
CA MET A 75 -15.80 -17.90 3.56
C MET A 75 -16.10 -18.28 5.01
N LEU A 76 -16.95 -17.52 5.72
CA LEU A 76 -17.44 -17.91 7.05
C LEU A 76 -18.30 -19.18 6.91
N LYS A 77 -17.64 -20.35 6.91
CA LYS A 77 -18.28 -21.64 7.11
C LYS A 77 -18.72 -21.72 8.57
N PHE A 78 -20.02 -21.93 8.78
CA PHE A 78 -20.58 -22.33 10.06
C PHE A 78 -20.17 -23.77 10.40
#